data_AF-A0A3N2CW38-F1
#
_entry.id   AF-A0A3N2CW38-F1
#
_cell.length_a   1.000
_cell.length_b   1.000
_cell.length_c   1.000
_cell.angle_alpha   90.00
_cell.angle_beta   90.00
_cell.angle_gamma   90.00
#
_symmetry.space_group_name_H-M   'P 1'
#
loop_
_entity.id
_entity.type
_entity.pdbx_description
1 polymer ?
#
loop_
_entity_poly.entity_id
_entity_poly.type
_entity_poly.pdbx_seq_one_letter_code
_entity_poly.pdbx_strand_id
1 'polypeptide(L)'
;MAAQPPPSASSHYATSALVAQQAAAAALKVRPQGAAAVAGLVNTYQATQALLSERAVAQMLVEQEIAVEAEAILNSLAFTTDVQSFTAMAEQTDTDAEFERLVASLVQDAGRAAESVSVAVREDVHHVRFVSLPCCSRCALLAGRVYRYSDGFLRHPNCDCFMIPTTVASPLRQSPEDLAATGQVRGLSKADTAALAAGADMGRVVNVRAKSAGLKEAGRVLARAGRPTPEGIYRLAGTDRDEAVALLAQFGYIR
;
A
#
# COMPACT_ATOMS: atom_id res chain seq x y z
N MET A 1 -1.47 -9.97 -20.84
CA MET A 1 -2.60 -9.44 -20.02
C MET A 1 -2.08 -9.26 -18.60
N ALA A 2 -2.34 -8.13 -17.96
CA ALA A 2 -2.03 -7.99 -16.53
C ALA A 2 -2.84 -9.03 -15.75
N ALA A 3 -2.19 -9.75 -14.82
CA ALA A 3 -2.87 -10.70 -13.95
C ALA A 3 -4.01 -9.98 -13.20
N GLN A 4 -5.19 -10.60 -13.15
CA GLN A 4 -6.32 -10.08 -12.36
C GLN A 4 -6.23 -10.63 -10.94
N PRO A 5 -6.56 -9.82 -9.92
CA PRO A 5 -6.58 -10.32 -8.56
C PRO A 5 -7.78 -11.26 -8.36
N PRO A 6 -7.76 -12.15 -7.37
CA PRO A 6 -8.93 -12.92 -6.98
C PRO A 6 -10.12 -11.98 -6.69
N PRO A 7 -11.35 -12.26 -7.17
CA PRO A 7 -12.51 -11.41 -6.93
C PRO A 7 -12.76 -11.12 -5.44
N SER A 8 -12.50 -12.11 -4.58
CA SER A 8 -12.58 -11.96 -3.12
C SER A 8 -11.62 -10.90 -2.57
N ALA A 9 -10.46 -10.67 -3.19
CA ALA A 9 -9.54 -9.60 -2.79
C ALA A 9 -10.20 -8.23 -2.97
N SER A 10 -10.68 -7.93 -4.17
CA SER A 10 -11.34 -6.64 -4.47
C SER A 10 -12.55 -6.41 -3.57
N SER A 11 -13.38 -7.45 -3.41
CA SER A 11 -14.58 -7.40 -2.55
C SER A 11 -14.22 -7.17 -1.08
N HIS A 12 -13.19 -7.86 -0.57
CA HIS A 12 -12.73 -7.72 0.81
C HIS A 12 -12.26 -6.30 1.11
N TYR A 13 -11.36 -5.74 0.29
CA TYR A 13 -10.82 -4.40 0.53
C TYR A 13 -11.91 -3.31 0.42
N ALA A 14 -12.88 -3.45 -0.48
CA ALA A 14 -14.02 -2.56 -0.57
C ALA A 14 -14.95 -2.67 0.66
N THR A 15 -15.28 -3.89 1.06
CA THR A 15 -16.12 -4.17 2.25
C THR A 15 -15.45 -3.66 3.51
N SER A 16 -14.15 -3.94 3.66
CA SER A 16 -13.29 -3.46 4.72
C SER A 16 -13.39 -1.93 4.86
N ALA A 17 -13.18 -1.19 3.76
CA ALA A 17 -13.25 0.27 3.77
C ALA A 17 -14.64 0.77 4.19
N LEU A 18 -15.70 0.13 3.70
CA LEU A 18 -17.08 0.47 4.08
C LEU A 18 -17.35 0.24 5.58
N VAL A 19 -16.90 -0.89 6.12
CA VAL A 19 -17.05 -1.23 7.55
C VAL A 19 -16.35 -0.18 8.43
N ALA A 20 -15.15 0.25 8.05
CA ALA A 20 -14.42 1.29 8.78
C ALA A 20 -15.13 2.67 8.73
N GLN A 21 -15.71 3.03 7.58
CA GLN A 21 -16.51 4.25 7.45
C GLN A 21 -17.79 4.19 8.30
N GLN A 22 -18.47 3.03 8.30
CA GLN A 22 -19.65 2.81 9.15
C GLN A 22 -19.29 2.90 10.63
N ALA A 23 -18.16 2.33 11.04
CA ALA A 23 -17.67 2.42 12.41
C ALA A 23 -17.42 3.87 12.83
N ALA A 24 -16.75 4.67 11.99
CA ALA A 24 -16.50 6.08 12.25
C ALA A 24 -17.82 6.88 12.41
N ALA A 25 -18.76 6.71 11.49
CA ALA A 25 -20.06 7.38 11.54
C ALA A 25 -20.90 6.95 12.76
N ALA A 26 -20.85 5.68 13.15
CA ALA A 26 -21.53 5.18 14.33
C ALA A 26 -20.87 5.66 15.63
N ALA A 27 -19.53 5.72 15.68
CA ALA A 27 -18.77 6.21 16.81
C ALA A 27 -19.07 7.68 17.12
N LEU A 28 -19.21 8.54 16.09
CA LEU A 28 -19.63 9.93 16.29
C LEU A 28 -21.01 10.04 16.97
N LYS A 29 -21.97 9.20 16.58
CA LYS A 29 -23.33 9.19 17.17
C LYS A 29 -23.32 8.76 18.64
N VAL A 30 -22.41 7.85 19.00
CA VAL A 30 -22.27 7.32 20.37
C VAL A 30 -21.35 8.17 21.23
N ARG A 31 -20.55 9.08 20.66
CA ARG A 31 -19.59 9.95 21.36
C ARG A 31 -20.14 10.64 22.62
N PRO A 32 -21.38 11.18 22.64
CA PRO A 32 -21.96 11.80 23.85
C PRO A 32 -22.14 10.84 25.04
N GLN A 33 -22.15 9.52 24.80
CA GLN A 33 -22.30 8.49 25.84
C GLN A 33 -20.96 8.18 26.57
N GLY A 34 -19.86 8.82 26.17
CA GLY A 34 -18.55 8.70 26.79
C GLY A 34 -17.61 7.69 26.14
N ALA A 35 -16.32 7.77 26.49
CA ALA A 35 -15.25 7.03 25.83
C ALA A 35 -15.41 5.50 25.92
N ALA A 36 -15.92 4.97 27.03
CA ALA A 36 -16.13 3.53 27.20
C ALA A 36 -17.20 2.97 26.23
N ALA A 37 -18.30 3.71 26.00
CA ALA A 37 -19.34 3.30 25.07
C ALA A 37 -18.84 3.28 23.63
N VAL A 38 -18.06 4.30 23.26
CA VAL A 38 -17.40 4.37 21.95
C VAL A 38 -16.39 3.24 21.78
N ALA A 39 -15.53 2.99 22.77
CA ALA A 39 -14.54 1.92 22.72
C ALA A 39 -15.21 0.54 22.53
N GLY A 40 -16.30 0.25 23.26
CA GLY A 40 -17.06 -0.98 23.08
C GLY A 40 -17.63 -1.15 21.67
N LEU A 41 -18.15 -0.06 21.08
CA LEU A 41 -18.62 -0.06 19.69
C LEU A 41 -17.47 -0.31 18.70
N VAL A 42 -16.35 0.40 18.86
CA VAL A 42 -15.16 0.25 18.01
C VAL A 42 -14.62 -1.18 18.10
N ASN A 43 -14.58 -1.77 19.30
CA ASN A 43 -14.12 -3.15 19.49
C ASN A 43 -15.01 -4.17 18.77
N THR A 44 -16.32 -3.93 18.71
CA THR A 44 -17.24 -4.77 17.94
C THR A 44 -16.92 -4.71 16.44
N TYR A 45 -16.64 -3.51 15.92
CA TYR A 45 -16.22 -3.34 14.52
C TYR A 45 -14.84 -3.94 14.23
N GLN A 46 -13.87 -3.80 15.15
CA GLN A 46 -12.54 -4.41 15.03
C GLN A 46 -12.61 -5.94 15.01
N ALA A 47 -13.38 -6.55 15.90
CA ALA A 47 -13.59 -8.00 15.91
C ALA A 47 -14.29 -8.49 14.64
N THR A 48 -15.30 -7.74 14.17
CA THR A 48 -15.97 -8.03 12.88
C THR A 48 -14.98 -7.96 11.72
N GLN A 49 -14.13 -6.94 11.71
CA GLN A 49 -13.11 -6.76 10.69
C GLN A 49 -12.10 -7.92 10.68
N ALA A 50 -11.66 -8.39 11.86
CA ALA A 50 -10.77 -9.52 11.97
C ALA A 50 -11.38 -10.79 11.35
N LEU A 51 -12.65 -11.08 11.65
CA LEU A 51 -13.38 -12.22 11.09
C LEU A 51 -13.57 -12.11 9.57
N LEU A 52 -13.88 -10.91 9.06
CA LEU A 52 -14.00 -10.68 7.62
C LEU A 52 -12.66 -10.90 6.90
N SER A 53 -11.56 -10.51 7.53
CA SER A 53 -10.21 -10.67 6.98
C SER A 53 -9.79 -12.14 6.93
N GLU A 54 -10.04 -12.91 7.99
CA GLU A 54 -9.79 -14.36 8.02
C GLU A 54 -10.56 -15.09 6.91
N ARG A 55 -11.86 -14.81 6.77
CA ARG A 55 -12.70 -15.40 5.72
C ARG A 55 -12.21 -15.03 4.32
N ALA A 56 -11.83 -13.77 4.13
CA ALA A 56 -11.32 -13.30 2.85
C ALA A 56 -10.01 -13.97 2.47
N VAL A 57 -9.08 -14.17 3.43
CA VAL A 57 -7.83 -14.91 3.16
C VAL A 57 -8.13 -16.33 2.67
N ALA A 58 -9.03 -17.05 3.34
CA ALA A 58 -9.43 -18.38 2.91
C ALA A 58 -10.03 -18.38 1.49
N GLN A 59 -10.92 -17.43 1.18
CA GLN A 59 -11.51 -17.30 -0.15
C GLN A 59 -10.48 -16.96 -1.23
N MET A 60 -9.56 -16.04 -0.96
CA MET A 60 -8.50 -15.66 -1.90
C MET A 60 -7.60 -16.86 -2.23
N LEU A 61 -7.29 -17.70 -1.24
CA LEU A 61 -6.50 -18.92 -1.47
C LEU A 61 -7.27 -19.96 -2.29
N VAL A 62 -8.56 -20.17 -2.00
CA VAL A 62 -9.43 -21.08 -2.77
C VAL A 62 -9.55 -20.64 -4.23
N GLU A 63 -9.76 -19.34 -4.48
CA GLU A 63 -9.83 -18.78 -5.84
C GLU A 63 -8.52 -18.92 -6.63
N GLN A 64 -7.40 -19.12 -5.93
CA GLN A 64 -6.09 -19.38 -6.52
C GLN A 64 -5.74 -20.88 -6.59
N GLU A 65 -6.68 -21.77 -6.20
CA GLU A 65 -6.45 -23.22 -6.10
C GLU A 65 -5.32 -23.60 -5.12
N ILE A 66 -5.08 -22.76 -4.10
CA ILE A 66 -4.08 -22.99 -3.06
C ILE A 66 -4.76 -23.65 -1.85
N ALA A 67 -4.58 -24.96 -1.70
CA ALA A 67 -5.10 -25.73 -0.58
C ALA A 67 -4.07 -25.80 0.56
N VAL A 68 -4.16 -24.87 1.51
CA VAL A 68 -3.32 -24.85 2.72
C VAL A 68 -4.20 -24.60 3.95
N GLU A 69 -4.19 -25.57 4.87
CA GLU A 69 -4.91 -25.48 6.13
C GLU A 69 -4.23 -24.49 7.08
N ALA A 70 -5.04 -23.79 7.88
CA ALA A 70 -4.53 -22.96 8.96
C ALA A 70 -4.18 -23.83 10.17
N GLU A 71 -2.99 -23.65 10.74
CA GLU A 71 -2.56 -24.39 11.93
C GLU A 71 -3.29 -23.96 13.22
N ALA A 72 -3.90 -22.77 13.21
CA ALA A 72 -4.62 -22.22 14.35
C ALA A 72 -5.81 -21.35 13.92
N ILE A 73 -6.81 -21.28 14.79
CA ILE A 73 -7.99 -20.40 14.64
C ILE A 73 -7.67 -19.02 15.23
N LEU A 74 -8.10 -17.97 14.54
CA LEU A 74 -7.95 -16.59 15.00
C LEU A 74 -8.90 -16.27 16.16
N ASN A 75 -8.35 -15.70 17.24
CA ASN A 75 -9.15 -15.03 18.26
C ASN A 75 -9.41 -13.58 17.84
N SER A 76 -10.59 -13.30 17.27
CA SER A 76 -10.94 -11.98 16.75
C SER A 76 -10.90 -10.87 17.82
N LEU A 77 -11.13 -11.18 19.08
CA LEU A 77 -11.06 -10.21 20.18
C LEU A 77 -9.62 -9.75 20.49
N ALA A 78 -8.61 -10.54 20.10
CA ALA A 78 -7.21 -10.18 20.27
C ALA A 78 -6.77 -8.99 19.38
N PHE A 79 -7.60 -8.60 18.40
CA PHE A 79 -7.34 -7.47 17.49
C PHE A 79 -8.09 -6.20 17.90
N THR A 80 -8.66 -6.17 19.11
CA THR A 80 -9.39 -5.01 19.62
C THR A 80 -8.47 -4.09 20.42
N THR A 81 -8.84 -2.81 20.47
CA THR A 81 -8.10 -1.80 21.24
C THR A 81 -8.63 -1.80 22.67
N ASP A 82 -7.74 -1.79 23.66
CA ASP A 82 -8.18 -1.62 25.04
C ASP A 82 -8.75 -0.20 25.26
N VAL A 83 -9.65 -0.08 26.23
CA VAL A 83 -10.39 1.16 26.48
C VAL A 83 -9.45 2.32 26.88
N GLN A 84 -8.35 2.04 27.59
CA GLN A 84 -7.44 3.09 28.05
C GLN A 84 -6.65 3.66 26.88
N SER A 85 -6.07 2.81 26.03
CA SER A 85 -5.38 3.22 24.80
C SER A 85 -6.31 3.97 23.85
N PHE A 86 -7.54 3.47 23.66
CA PHE A 86 -8.54 4.17 22.85
C PHE A 86 -8.83 5.57 23.39
N THR A 87 -9.07 5.69 24.69
CA THR A 87 -9.37 6.98 25.33
C THR A 87 -8.23 7.97 25.14
N ALA A 88 -6.98 7.53 25.38
CA ALA A 88 -5.80 8.37 25.20
C ALA A 88 -5.58 8.83 23.75
N MET A 89 -5.93 8.00 22.76
CA MET A 89 -5.88 8.40 21.34
C MET A 89 -7.02 9.35 20.97
N ALA A 90 -8.24 9.10 21.48
CA ALA A 90 -9.40 9.94 21.19
C ALA A 90 -9.26 11.35 21.78
N GLU A 91 -8.62 11.48 22.94
CA GLU A 91 -8.29 12.77 23.57
C GLU A 91 -7.30 13.62 22.74
N GLN A 92 -6.56 13.01 21.81
CA GLN A 92 -5.66 13.72 20.88
C GLN A 92 -6.36 14.20 19.61
N THR A 93 -7.67 14.01 19.48
CA THR A 93 -8.44 14.46 18.31
C THR A 93 -9.25 15.69 18.66
N ASP A 94 -9.03 16.78 17.91
CA ASP A 94 -9.67 18.08 18.16
C ASP A 94 -10.93 18.25 17.31
N THR A 95 -10.96 17.61 16.14
CA THR A 95 -12.06 17.71 15.17
C THR A 95 -12.77 16.38 14.95
N ASP A 96 -14.05 16.43 14.55
CA ASP A 96 -14.80 15.22 14.18
C ASP A 96 -14.11 14.47 13.03
N ALA A 97 -13.52 15.18 12.07
CA ALA A 97 -12.79 14.57 10.97
C ALA A 97 -11.51 13.83 11.42
N GLU A 98 -10.82 14.31 12.45
CA GLU A 98 -9.68 13.59 13.06
C GLU A 98 -10.15 12.36 13.82
N PHE A 99 -11.24 12.49 14.57
CA PHE A 99 -11.84 11.38 15.30
C PHE A 99 -12.35 10.27 14.36
N GLU A 100 -13.03 10.62 13.27
CA GLU A 100 -13.45 9.66 12.23
C GLU A 100 -12.25 8.94 11.62
N ARG A 101 -11.18 9.68 11.29
CA ARG A 101 -9.94 9.09 10.76
C ARG A 101 -9.29 8.14 11.75
N LEU A 102 -9.27 8.49 13.04
CA LEU A 102 -8.77 7.62 14.10
C LEU A 102 -9.57 6.32 14.15
N VAL A 103 -10.90 6.40 14.28
CA VAL A 103 -11.77 5.22 14.37
C VAL A 103 -11.67 4.34 13.13
N ALA A 104 -11.74 4.94 11.94
CA ALA A 104 -11.61 4.20 10.68
C ALA A 104 -10.25 3.50 10.58
N SER A 105 -9.17 4.16 11.02
CA SER A 105 -7.83 3.56 11.04
C SER A 105 -7.77 2.39 12.02
N LEU A 106 -8.24 2.53 13.25
CA LEU A 106 -8.24 1.44 14.25
C LEU A 106 -8.99 0.19 13.75
N VAL A 107 -10.14 0.40 13.09
CA VAL A 107 -10.91 -0.71 12.50
C VAL A 107 -10.16 -1.35 11.35
N GLN A 108 -9.63 -0.56 10.41
CA GLN A 108 -8.81 -1.07 9.31
C GLN A 108 -7.57 -1.84 9.77
N ASP A 109 -6.92 -1.35 10.82
CA ASP A 109 -5.69 -1.90 11.38
C ASP A 109 -5.94 -3.29 11.99
N ALA A 110 -7.07 -3.46 12.68
CA ALA A 110 -7.50 -4.77 13.19
C ALA A 110 -7.65 -5.81 12.07
N GLY A 111 -8.23 -5.40 10.93
CA GLY A 111 -8.36 -6.27 9.75
C GLY A 111 -7.01 -6.66 9.16
N ARG A 112 -6.11 -5.70 8.96
CA ARG A 112 -4.77 -5.98 8.41
C ARG A 112 -3.93 -6.86 9.32
N ALA A 113 -4.02 -6.66 10.64
CA ALA A 113 -3.34 -7.51 11.61
C ALA A 113 -3.90 -8.94 11.57
N ALA A 114 -5.21 -9.10 11.50
CA ALA A 114 -5.85 -10.41 11.38
C ALA A 114 -5.49 -11.13 10.06
N GLU A 115 -5.47 -10.41 8.94
CA GLU A 115 -5.00 -10.92 7.64
C GLU A 115 -3.57 -11.45 7.75
N SER A 116 -2.66 -10.64 8.32
CA SER A 116 -1.26 -11.02 8.49
C SER A 116 -1.09 -12.25 9.36
N VAL A 117 -1.86 -12.38 10.45
CA VAL A 117 -1.83 -13.58 11.31
C VAL A 117 -2.42 -14.78 10.57
N SER A 118 -3.52 -14.61 9.84
CA SER A 118 -4.14 -15.69 9.05
C SER A 118 -3.15 -16.25 8.03
N VAL A 119 -2.35 -15.41 7.38
CA VAL A 119 -1.29 -15.88 6.50
C VAL A 119 -0.14 -16.52 7.27
N ALA A 120 0.28 -15.93 8.38
CA ALA A 120 1.44 -16.42 9.15
C ALA A 120 1.24 -17.83 9.73
N VAL A 121 0.00 -18.26 10.02
CA VAL A 121 -0.32 -19.62 10.49
C VAL A 121 -0.40 -20.67 9.36
N ARG A 122 0.10 -20.34 8.17
CA ARG A 122 0.18 -21.20 6.99
C ARG A 122 1.61 -21.19 6.45
N GLU A 123 2.30 -22.32 6.48
CA GLU A 123 3.75 -22.41 6.23
C GLU A 123 4.19 -21.84 4.86
N ASP A 124 3.47 -22.20 3.78
CA ASP A 124 3.81 -21.85 2.39
C ASP A 124 3.01 -20.67 1.83
N VAL A 125 2.29 -19.93 2.69
CA VAL A 125 1.51 -18.77 2.29
C VAL A 125 2.27 -17.49 2.63
N HIS A 126 2.27 -16.58 1.68
CA HIS A 126 2.93 -15.28 1.69
C HIS A 126 1.96 -14.23 1.18
N HIS A 127 2.37 -12.97 1.18
CA HIS A 127 1.61 -11.88 0.58
C HIS A 127 2.32 -11.39 -0.68
N VAL A 128 1.61 -11.32 -1.80
CA VAL A 128 2.04 -10.53 -2.96
C VAL A 128 1.41 -9.16 -2.91
N ARG A 129 2.21 -8.14 -3.21
CA ARG A 129 1.71 -6.78 -3.34
C ARG A 129 1.11 -6.56 -4.72
N PHE A 130 -0.20 -6.39 -4.76
CA PHE A 130 -0.94 -6.16 -5.98
C PHE A 130 -1.43 -4.72 -6.05
N VAL A 131 -1.21 -4.07 -7.19
CA VAL A 131 -1.50 -2.67 -7.41
C VAL A 131 -2.68 -2.52 -8.36
N SER A 132 -3.66 -1.73 -7.91
CA SER A 132 -4.78 -1.26 -8.71
C SER A 132 -4.36 0.01 -9.45
N LEU A 133 -4.63 0.08 -10.75
CA LEU A 133 -4.37 1.28 -11.55
C LEU A 133 -5.62 2.18 -11.57
N PRO A 134 -5.46 3.51 -11.62
CA PRO A 134 -4.19 4.25 -11.59
C PRO A 134 -3.58 4.32 -10.18
N CYS A 135 -2.25 4.17 -10.08
CA CYS A 135 -1.54 4.14 -8.78
C CYS A 135 -0.44 5.21 -8.70
N CYS A 136 0.18 5.40 -7.53
CA CYS A 136 1.37 6.26 -7.42
C CYS A 136 2.68 5.48 -7.71
N SER A 137 3.74 6.20 -8.11
CA SER A 137 5.04 5.60 -8.42
C SER A 137 5.68 4.80 -7.28
N ARG A 138 5.40 5.15 -6.01
CA ARG A 138 5.87 4.37 -4.84
C ARG A 138 5.15 3.03 -4.71
N CYS A 139 3.87 2.96 -5.04
CA CYS A 139 3.12 1.70 -5.04
C CYS A 139 3.55 0.82 -6.22
N ALA A 140 3.66 1.40 -7.42
CA ALA A 140 4.13 0.68 -8.60
C ALA A 140 5.51 0.03 -8.39
N LEU A 141 6.46 0.73 -7.75
CA LEU A 141 7.78 0.18 -7.43
C LEU A 141 7.75 -1.08 -6.53
N LEU A 142 6.71 -1.22 -5.72
CA LEU A 142 6.56 -2.31 -4.77
C LEU A 142 5.64 -3.41 -5.29
N ALA A 143 5.06 -3.24 -6.49
CA ALA A 143 4.19 -4.21 -7.12
C ALA A 143 4.93 -5.54 -7.37
N GLY A 144 4.20 -6.64 -7.22
CA GLY A 144 4.71 -8.00 -7.44
C GLY A 144 5.74 -8.50 -6.42
N ARG A 145 6.14 -7.68 -5.45
CA ARG A 145 6.99 -8.15 -4.34
C ARG A 145 6.21 -9.12 -3.46
N VAL A 146 6.87 -10.21 -3.07
CA VAL A 146 6.32 -11.25 -2.19
C VAL A 146 7.00 -11.17 -0.83
N TYR A 147 6.19 -11.21 0.23
CA TYR A 147 6.63 -11.08 1.61
C TYR A 147 6.05 -12.24 2.43
N ARG A 148 6.89 -12.92 3.21
CA ARG A 148 6.40 -13.96 4.13
C ARG A 148 5.49 -13.37 5.20
N TYR A 149 5.98 -12.33 5.86
CA TYR A 149 5.22 -11.54 6.82
C TYR A 149 4.91 -10.19 6.19
N SER A 150 3.71 -9.66 6.43
CA SER A 150 3.38 -8.33 5.96
C SER A 150 4.22 -7.32 6.75
N ASP A 151 5.22 -6.71 6.12
CA ASP A 151 5.98 -5.58 6.70
C ASP A 151 5.12 -4.31 6.86
N GLY A 152 3.78 -4.42 6.79
CA GLY A 152 2.83 -3.38 7.16
C GLY A 152 3.20 -2.00 6.62
N PHE A 153 3.17 -1.81 5.31
CA PHE A 153 3.67 -0.55 4.74
C PHE A 153 2.74 0.63 5.03
N LEU A 154 3.36 1.79 5.26
CA LEU A 154 2.75 3.12 5.18
C LEU A 154 2.16 3.33 3.77
N ARG A 155 0.93 2.84 3.58
CA ARG A 155 0.07 3.27 2.49
C ARG A 155 -0.21 4.76 2.71
N HIS A 156 -0.10 5.55 1.65
CA HIS A 156 -0.60 6.92 1.75
C HIS A 156 -2.13 6.87 1.87
N PRO A 157 -2.76 7.93 2.40
CA PRO A 157 -4.22 8.05 2.42
C PRO A 157 -4.81 7.75 1.03
N ASN A 158 -5.95 7.06 1.00
CA ASN A 158 -6.72 6.70 -0.20
C ASN A 158 -6.01 5.78 -1.20
N CYS A 159 -5.02 5.00 -0.77
CA CYS A 159 -4.43 3.94 -1.59
C CYS A 159 -5.31 2.68 -1.58
N ASP A 160 -5.69 2.20 -2.76
CA ASP A 160 -6.56 1.05 -3.03
C ASP A 160 -5.79 -0.22 -3.44
N CYS A 161 -4.46 -0.23 -3.28
CA CYS A 161 -3.64 -1.42 -3.57
C CYS A 161 -3.95 -2.55 -2.57
N PHE A 162 -3.69 -3.79 -2.95
CA PHE A 162 -4.00 -4.98 -2.16
C PHE A 162 -2.71 -5.67 -1.68
N MET A 163 -2.81 -6.33 -0.54
CA MET A 163 -1.96 -7.48 -0.21
C MET A 163 -2.82 -8.71 -0.48
N ILE A 164 -2.30 -9.65 -1.26
CA ILE A 164 -3.05 -10.86 -1.62
C ILE A 164 -2.27 -12.06 -1.07
N PRO A 165 -2.89 -12.91 -0.25
CA PRO A 165 -2.27 -14.15 0.22
C PRO A 165 -2.06 -15.09 -0.96
N THR A 166 -0.86 -15.62 -1.13
CA THR A 166 -0.43 -16.43 -2.29
C THR A 166 0.87 -17.17 -1.97
N THR A 167 1.48 -17.85 -2.94
CA THR A 167 2.78 -18.54 -2.77
C THR A 167 3.97 -17.75 -3.33
N VAL A 168 5.20 -18.22 -3.08
CA VAL A 168 6.42 -17.70 -3.75
C VAL A 168 6.36 -17.89 -5.26
N ALA A 169 5.50 -18.73 -5.83
CA ALA A 169 5.40 -18.88 -7.29
C ALA A 169 4.27 -18.05 -7.91
N SER A 170 3.71 -17.09 -7.16
CA SER A 170 2.47 -16.40 -7.55
C SER A 170 2.50 -15.81 -8.97
N PRO A 171 1.48 -16.10 -9.81
CA PRO A 171 1.31 -15.45 -11.12
C PRO A 171 0.80 -14.01 -11.00
N LEU A 172 0.40 -13.57 -9.80
CA LEU A 172 -0.11 -12.23 -9.52
C LEU A 172 1.00 -11.17 -9.42
N ARG A 173 2.26 -11.55 -9.66
CA ARG A 173 3.38 -10.61 -9.63
C ARG A 173 3.33 -9.64 -10.80
N GLN A 174 3.07 -8.37 -10.48
CA GLN A 174 3.12 -7.29 -11.46
C GLN A 174 4.55 -6.73 -11.55
N SER A 175 5.00 -6.48 -12.78
CA SER A 175 6.27 -5.80 -13.07
C SER A 175 6.11 -4.28 -12.88
N PRO A 176 6.95 -3.62 -12.07
CA PRO A 176 6.97 -2.15 -11.97
C PRO A 176 7.16 -1.47 -13.33
N GLU A 177 8.03 -2.03 -14.18
CA GLU A 177 8.33 -1.52 -15.51
C GLU A 177 7.09 -1.60 -16.43
N ASP A 178 6.39 -2.73 -16.42
CA ASP A 178 5.15 -2.91 -17.20
C ASP A 178 4.06 -1.95 -16.71
N LEU A 179 3.92 -1.78 -15.39
CA LEU A 179 2.99 -0.84 -14.80
C LEU A 179 3.31 0.60 -15.24
N ALA A 180 4.58 1.01 -15.21
CA ALA A 180 4.99 2.34 -15.67
C ALA A 180 4.68 2.56 -17.15
N ALA A 181 4.86 1.53 -18.00
CA ALA A 181 4.55 1.58 -19.43
C ALA A 181 3.06 1.79 -19.73
N THR A 182 2.15 1.46 -18.80
CA THR A 182 0.70 1.70 -18.98
C THR A 182 0.33 3.19 -19.04
N GLY A 183 1.22 4.10 -18.59
CA GLY A 183 0.92 5.52 -18.44
C GLY A 183 -0.02 5.86 -17.28
N GLN A 184 -0.47 4.87 -16.51
CA GLN A 184 -1.40 5.05 -15.37
C GLN A 184 -0.68 5.21 -14.02
N VAL A 185 0.65 5.20 -14.01
CA VAL A 185 1.46 5.47 -12.81
C VAL A 185 1.62 6.96 -12.61
N ARG A 186 0.93 7.48 -11.59
CA ARG A 186 0.95 8.89 -11.19
C ARG A 186 2.25 9.27 -10.51
N GLY A 187 2.60 10.54 -10.65
CA GLY A 187 3.75 11.15 -10.02
C GLY A 187 5.04 11.01 -10.82
N LEU A 188 5.09 10.27 -11.93
CA LEU A 188 6.22 10.30 -12.88
C LEU A 188 6.17 11.59 -13.71
N SER A 189 7.31 12.25 -13.88
CA SER A 189 7.46 13.39 -14.80
C SER A 189 7.66 12.90 -16.24
N LYS A 190 7.56 13.81 -17.22
CA LYS A 190 7.85 13.47 -18.63
C LYS A 190 9.28 12.93 -18.79
N ALA A 191 10.24 13.52 -18.10
CA ALA A 191 11.64 13.08 -18.09
C ALA A 191 11.79 11.68 -17.46
N ASP A 192 11.02 11.38 -16.40
CA ASP A 192 11.03 10.04 -15.81
C ASP A 192 10.48 9.00 -16.78
N THR A 193 9.34 9.29 -17.41
CA THR A 193 8.76 8.38 -18.42
C THR A 193 9.71 8.18 -19.60
N ALA A 194 10.39 9.23 -20.06
CA ALA A 194 11.40 9.13 -21.11
C ALA A 194 12.61 8.27 -20.69
N ALA A 195 13.10 8.46 -19.46
CA ALA A 195 14.19 7.64 -18.93
C ALA A 195 13.79 6.16 -18.82
N LEU A 196 12.59 5.86 -18.34
CA LEU A 196 12.06 4.49 -18.25
C LEU A 196 11.92 3.86 -19.64
N ALA A 197 11.41 4.61 -20.62
CA ALA A 197 11.33 4.16 -22.01
C ALA A 197 12.73 3.93 -22.64
N ALA A 198 13.76 4.58 -22.11
CA ALA A 198 15.16 4.36 -22.48
C ALA A 198 15.84 3.21 -21.70
N GLY A 199 15.11 2.48 -20.87
CA GLY A 199 15.63 1.33 -20.11
C GLY A 199 16.12 1.65 -18.70
N ALA A 200 15.79 2.83 -18.15
CA ALA A 200 16.15 3.15 -16.77
C ALA A 200 15.40 2.24 -15.76
N ASP A 201 16.10 1.83 -14.72
CA ASP A 201 15.58 1.09 -13.57
C ASP A 201 14.57 1.98 -12.80
N MET A 202 13.34 1.50 -12.66
CA MET A 202 12.26 2.25 -12.01
C MET A 202 12.58 2.58 -10.54
N GLY A 203 13.27 1.68 -9.85
CA GLY A 203 13.73 1.90 -8.49
C GLY A 203 14.68 3.09 -8.38
N ARG A 204 15.61 3.26 -9.32
CA ARG A 204 16.51 4.42 -9.36
C ARG A 204 15.76 5.71 -9.63
N VAL A 205 14.84 5.70 -10.60
CA VAL A 205 14.03 6.86 -10.99
C VAL A 205 13.13 7.34 -9.85
N VAL A 206 12.49 6.41 -9.13
CA VAL A 206 11.58 6.75 -8.02
C VAL A 206 12.36 7.12 -6.75
N ASN A 207 13.36 6.32 -6.35
CA ASN A 207 14.04 6.50 -5.07
C ASN A 207 14.99 7.69 -5.02
N VAL A 208 15.40 8.27 -6.16
CA VAL A 208 16.16 9.52 -6.15
C VAL A 208 15.42 10.60 -5.37
N ARG A 209 14.07 10.58 -5.38
CA ARG A 209 13.19 11.55 -4.72
C ARG A 209 13.14 11.43 -3.20
N ALA A 210 13.53 10.29 -2.64
CA ALA A 210 13.64 10.10 -1.20
C ALA A 210 14.81 10.90 -0.60
N LYS A 211 15.78 11.31 -1.44
CA LYS A 211 16.91 12.14 -1.02
C LYS A 211 16.51 13.62 -0.95
N SER A 212 17.18 14.40 -0.10
CA SER A 212 16.99 15.85 -0.03
C SER A 212 17.21 16.50 -1.40
N ALA A 213 16.35 17.47 -1.71
CA ALA A 213 16.47 18.21 -2.96
C ALA A 213 17.77 19.03 -2.94
N GLY A 214 18.61 18.87 -3.96
CA GLY A 214 19.82 19.66 -4.17
C GLY A 214 19.51 20.79 -5.15
N LEU A 215 20.11 20.73 -6.34
CA LEU A 215 19.92 21.74 -7.39
C LEU A 215 18.45 21.81 -7.85
N LYS A 216 17.90 23.02 -7.86
CA LYS A 216 16.58 23.34 -8.41
C LYS A 216 16.71 24.49 -9.40
N GLU A 217 15.91 24.45 -10.45
CA GLU A 217 15.80 25.55 -11.41
C GLU A 217 14.37 25.59 -11.96
N ALA A 218 13.77 26.77 -11.95
CA ALA A 218 12.37 27.01 -12.33
C ALA A 218 11.37 26.04 -11.64
N GLY A 219 11.59 25.75 -10.35
CA GLY A 219 10.74 24.83 -9.57
C GLY A 219 10.94 23.34 -9.85
N ARG A 220 11.79 22.96 -10.82
CA ARG A 220 12.17 21.57 -11.12
C ARG A 220 13.40 21.18 -10.30
N VAL A 221 13.41 19.96 -9.75
CA VAL A 221 14.59 19.42 -9.04
C VAL A 221 15.48 18.67 -10.04
N LEU A 222 16.66 19.21 -10.29
CA LEU A 222 17.63 18.67 -11.25
C LEU A 222 18.65 17.74 -10.64
N ALA A 223 18.91 17.88 -9.34
CA ALA A 223 19.79 16.98 -8.63
C ALA A 223 19.32 16.77 -7.20
N ARG A 224 19.60 15.58 -6.65
CA ARG A 224 19.36 15.24 -5.25
C ARG A 224 20.61 14.57 -4.68
N ALA A 225 21.14 15.14 -3.60
CA ALA A 225 22.42 14.74 -2.99
C ALA A 225 23.55 14.55 -4.04
N GLY A 226 23.75 15.54 -4.91
CA GLY A 226 24.79 15.53 -5.94
C GLY A 226 24.54 14.62 -7.15
N ARG A 227 23.48 13.79 -7.16
CA ARG A 227 23.09 12.97 -8.31
C ARG A 227 22.05 13.69 -9.16
N PRO A 228 22.27 13.88 -10.48
CA PRO A 228 21.27 14.39 -11.40
C PRO A 228 20.00 13.50 -11.41
N THR A 229 18.82 14.11 -11.40
CA THR A 229 17.54 13.45 -11.66
C THR A 229 17.39 13.22 -13.18
N PRO A 230 16.43 12.39 -13.64
CA PRO A 230 16.13 12.31 -15.07
C PRO A 230 15.87 13.69 -15.69
N GLU A 231 15.13 14.56 -14.99
CA GLU A 231 14.92 15.96 -15.40
C GLU A 231 16.23 16.74 -15.58
N GLY A 232 17.20 16.56 -14.68
CA GLY A 232 18.52 17.19 -14.78
C GLY A 232 19.36 16.61 -15.93
N ILE A 233 19.28 15.30 -16.16
CA ILE A 233 20.01 14.63 -17.24
C ILE A 233 19.52 15.10 -18.61
N TYR A 234 18.20 15.09 -18.83
CA TYR A 234 17.64 15.58 -20.11
C TYR A 234 17.90 17.07 -20.32
N ARG A 235 18.06 17.86 -19.24
CA ARG A 235 18.49 19.25 -19.35
C ARG A 235 19.93 19.39 -19.81
N LEU A 236 20.83 18.59 -19.24
CA LEU A 236 22.26 18.59 -19.60
C LEU A 236 22.48 18.13 -21.04
N ALA A 237 21.76 17.09 -21.47
CA ALA A 237 21.85 16.55 -22.83
C ALA A 237 21.17 17.44 -23.88
N GLY A 238 20.26 18.33 -23.48
CA GLY A 238 19.47 19.15 -24.41
C GLY A 238 18.61 18.29 -25.33
N THR A 239 18.82 18.42 -26.65
CA THR A 239 18.10 17.65 -27.67
C THR A 239 18.81 16.36 -28.09
N ASP A 240 20.02 16.11 -27.58
CA ASP A 240 20.80 14.93 -27.93
C ASP A 240 20.31 13.71 -27.12
N ARG A 241 19.67 12.78 -27.82
CA ARG A 241 19.13 11.57 -27.21
C ARG A 241 20.21 10.60 -26.78
N ASP A 242 21.29 10.49 -27.55
CA ASP A 242 22.35 9.52 -27.28
C ASP A 242 23.17 9.98 -26.07
N GLU A 243 23.42 11.28 -25.96
CA GLU A 243 24.01 11.89 -24.76
C GLU A 243 23.12 11.68 -23.53
N ALA A 244 21.79 11.87 -23.65
CA ALA A 244 20.87 11.61 -22.54
C ALA A 244 20.95 10.15 -22.05
N VAL A 245 21.03 9.18 -22.96
CA VAL A 245 21.19 7.76 -22.62
C VAL A 245 22.56 7.49 -21.99
N ALA A 246 23.63 8.08 -22.51
CA ALA A 246 24.97 7.96 -21.95
C ALA A 246 25.04 8.50 -20.52
N LEU A 247 24.43 9.67 -20.26
CA LEU A 247 24.33 10.25 -18.92
C LEU A 247 23.46 9.39 -17.98
N LEU A 248 22.34 8.83 -18.47
CA LEU A 248 21.53 7.89 -17.69
C LEU A 248 22.33 6.65 -17.26
N ALA A 249 23.15 6.09 -18.16
CA ALA A 249 24.05 4.99 -17.84
C ALA A 249 25.17 5.44 -16.86
N GLN A 250 25.82 6.58 -17.12
CA GLN A 250 26.88 7.14 -16.27
C GLN A 250 26.42 7.33 -14.82
N PHE A 251 25.20 7.83 -14.62
CA PHE A 251 24.63 8.02 -13.29
C PHE A 251 23.91 6.79 -12.72
N GLY A 252 24.00 5.63 -13.39
CA GLY A 252 23.50 4.35 -12.91
C GLY A 252 21.97 4.31 -12.81
N TYR A 253 21.28 4.93 -13.77
CA TYR A 253 19.85 4.71 -14.00
C TYR A 253 19.62 3.52 -14.92
N ILE A 254 20.45 3.36 -15.94
CA ILE A 254 20.48 2.18 -16.82
C ILE A 254 21.62 1.26 -16.33
N ARG A 255 21.45 -0.06 -16.44
CA ARG A 255 22.52 -1.05 -16.19
C ARG A 255 23.07 -1.59 -17.49
#